data_AF-A0A526T9Y8-F1
#
_entry.id   AF-A0A526T9Y8-F1
#
_cell.length_a   1.000
_cell.length_b   1.000
_cell.length_c   1.000
_cell.angle_alpha   90.00
_cell.angle_beta   90.00
_cell.angle_gamma   90.00
#
_symmetry.space_group_name_H-M   'P 1'
#
loop_
_entity.id
_entity.type
_entity.pdbx_description
1 polymer ?
#
loop_
_entity_poly.entity_id
_entity_poly.type
_entity_poly.pdbx_seq_one_letter_code
_entity_poly.pdbx_strand_id
1 'polypeptide(L)' 'VSGLSLALLRDGDRSGLIAILFLFAVVWATDILAYFVGRAIGGPKLAPSISPGKTRSGALGGAVGGVVAGL' A
#
# COMPACT_ATOMS: atom_id res chain seq x y z
N VAL A 1 16.41 3.03 9.82
CA VAL A 1 15.76 4.17 9.13
C VAL A 1 14.25 4.16 9.34
N SER A 2 13.53 3.08 9.01
CA SER A 2 12.05 3.03 9.13
C SER A 2 11.50 3.28 10.55
N GLY A 3 12.13 2.72 11.59
CA GLY A 3 11.71 2.95 12.97
C GLY A 3 11.90 4.40 13.43
N LEU A 4 12.97 5.06 12.98
CA LEU A 4 13.20 6.49 13.24
C LEU A 4 12.16 7.34 12.51
N SER A 5 11.84 7.02 11.25
CA SER A 5 10.80 7.70 10.47
C SER A 5 9.44 7.64 11.18
N LEU A 6 9.06 6.48 11.73
CA LEU A 6 7.81 6.33 12.48
C LEU A 6 7.84 7.08 13.82
N ALA A 7 8.97 7.08 14.52
CA ALA A 7 9.14 7.83 15.77
C ALA A 7 9.01 9.34 15.52
N LEU A 8 9.58 9.84 14.42
CA LEU A 8 9.45 11.23 14.00
C LEU A 8 8.01 11.57 13.59
N LEU A 9 7.31 10.66 12.89
CA LEU A 9 5.91 10.87 12.51
C LEU A 9 4.96 10.84 13.71
N ARG A 10 5.31 10.13 14.80
CA ARG A 10 4.46 10.01 15.99
C ARG A 10 4.32 11.32 16.75
N ASP A 11 5.40 12.10 16.83
CA ASP A 11 5.58 13.40 17.50
C ASP A 11 4.72 13.68 18.77
N GLY A 12 4.44 12.66 19.58
CA GLY A 12 3.70 12.72 20.84
C GLY A 12 2.19 13.06 20.76
N ASP A 13 1.79 13.95 19.86
CA ASP A 13 0.44 14.52 19.77
C ASP A 13 -0.57 13.62 19.03
N ARG A 14 -1.86 13.87 19.21
CA ARG A 14 -2.94 13.14 18.54
C ARG A 14 -2.82 13.15 17.02
N SER A 15 -2.35 14.25 16.44
CA SER A 15 -2.10 14.39 15.00
C SER A 15 -1.11 13.34 14.47
N GLY A 16 0.01 13.12 15.17
CA GLY A 16 1.00 12.11 14.80
C GLY A 16 0.49 10.66 14.92
N LEU A 17 -0.42 10.39 15.87
CA LEU A 17 -1.08 9.07 15.95
C LEU A 17 -1.96 8.83 14.72
N ILE A 18 -2.75 9.84 14.35
CA ILE A 18 -3.62 9.77 13.17
C ILE A 18 -2.78 9.58 11.91
N ALA A 19 -1.66 10.30 11.77
CA ALA A 19 -0.75 10.16 10.64
C ALA A 19 -0.17 8.74 10.51
N ILE A 20 0.21 8.10 11.64
CA ILE A 20 0.70 6.72 11.63
C ILE A 20 -0.39 5.73 11.25
N LEU A 21 -1.58 5.86 11.83
CA LEU A 21 -2.71 4.98 11.51
C LEU A 21 -3.13 5.13 10.05
N PHE A 22 -3.15 6.36 9.54
CA PHE A 22 -3.38 6.67 8.13
C PHE A 22 -2.35 5.99 7.24
N LEU A 23 -1.06 6.13 7.55
CA LEU A 23 0.02 5.51 6.79
C LEU A 23 -0.14 3.99 6.74
N PHE A 24 -0.44 3.35 7.87
CA PHE A 24 -0.69 1.91 7.90
C PHE A 24 -1.93 1.51 7.11
N ALA A 25 -3.03 2.25 7.26
CA ALA A 25 -4.27 1.98 6.53
C ALA A 25 -4.05 2.00 5.01
N VAL A 26 -3.37 3.04 4.50
CA VAL A 26 -3.06 3.18 3.07
C VAL A 26 -2.13 2.06 2.57
N VAL A 27 -1.04 1.77 3.30
CA VAL A 27 -0.08 0.73 2.90
C VAL A 27 -0.74 -0.65 2.89
N TRP A 28 -1.46 -1.00 3.97
CA TRP A 28 -2.13 -2.29 4.07
C TRP A 28 -3.21 -2.44 3.02
N ALA A 29 -4.05 -1.41 2.81
CA ALA A 29 -5.07 -1.45 1.77
C ALA A 29 -4.45 -1.63 0.38
N THR A 30 -3.36 -0.91 0.08
CA THR A 30 -2.64 -1.01 -1.19
C THR A 30 -2.14 -2.45 -1.43
N ASP A 31 -1.47 -3.05 -0.43
CA ASP A 31 -0.90 -4.40 -0.58
C ASP A 31 -1.97 -5.48 -0.68
N ILE A 32 -3.00 -5.41 0.16
CA ILE A 32 -4.13 -6.35 0.18
C ILE A 32 -4.84 -6.31 -1.18
N LEU A 33 -5.24 -5.12 -1.64
CA LEU A 33 -5.99 -5.00 -2.89
C LEU A 33 -5.11 -5.33 -4.09
N ALA A 34 -3.83 -4.96 -4.09
CA ALA A 34 -2.92 -5.36 -5.16
C ALA A 34 -2.79 -6.88 -5.28
N TYR A 35 -2.71 -7.58 -4.15
CA TYR A 35 -2.65 -9.03 -4.11
C TYR A 35 -3.94 -9.67 -4.61
N PHE A 36 -5.09 -9.31 -4.04
CA PHE A 36 -6.36 -9.95 -4.38
C PHE A 36 -6.81 -9.64 -5.80
N VAL A 37 -6.72 -8.38 -6.24
CA VAL A 37 -7.06 -7.99 -7.61
C VAL A 37 -6.09 -8.62 -8.61
N GLY A 38 -4.78 -8.61 -8.30
CA GLY A 38 -3.78 -9.20 -9.17
C GLY A 38 -3.95 -10.72 -9.34
N ARG A 39 -4.36 -11.42 -8.28
CA ARG A 39 -4.63 -12.86 -8.30
C ARG A 39 -5.95 -13.22 -8.96
N ALA A 40 -7.01 -12.44 -8.73
CA ALA A 40 -8.34 -12.70 -9.26
C ALA A 40 -8.47 -12.34 -10.75
N ILE A 41 -7.91 -11.21 -11.17
CA ILE A 41 -8.01 -10.72 -12.56
C ILE A 41 -6.85 -11.22 -13.42
N GLY A 42 -5.62 -11.29 -12.87
CA GLY A 42 -4.44 -11.69 -13.64
C GLY A 42 -4.06 -10.69 -14.75
N GLY A 43 -3.57 -11.17 -15.89
CA GLY A 43 -3.20 -10.33 -17.03
C GLY A 43 -1.70 -10.01 -17.15
N PRO A 44 -1.33 -8.97 -17.94
CA PRO A 44 0.06 -8.68 -18.26
C PRO A 44 0.92 -8.45 -17.01
N LYS A 45 2.08 -9.09 -16.99
CA LYS A 45 3.06 -8.93 -15.91
C LYS A 45 3.63 -7.52 -15.94
N LEU A 46 3.74 -6.91 -14.77
CA LEU A 46 4.22 -5.53 -14.64
C LEU A 46 5.73 -5.46 -14.81
N ALA A 47 6.47 -6.34 -14.12
CA ALA A 47 7.93 -6.38 -14.14
C ALA A 47 8.42 -7.83 -14.11
N PRO A 48 8.35 -8.57 -15.24
CA PRO A 48 8.65 -10.00 -15.28
C PRO A 48 10.07 -10.36 -14.79
N SER A 49 11.04 -9.50 -15.09
CA SER A 49 12.46 -9.70 -14.73
C SER A 49 12.78 -9.44 -13.26
N ILE A 50 11.95 -8.66 -12.55
CA ILE A 50 12.18 -8.28 -11.14
C ILE A 50 11.24 -9.06 -10.22
N SER A 51 9.98 -9.21 -10.63
CA SER A 51 8.93 -9.86 -9.85
C SER A 51 7.92 -10.55 -10.77
N PRO A 52 8.07 -11.87 -11.02
CA PRO A 52 7.17 -12.62 -11.91
C PRO A 52 5.73 -12.71 -11.39
N GLY A 53 5.50 -12.40 -10.11
CA GLY A 53 4.17 -12.39 -9.49
C GLY A 53 3.34 -11.15 -9.80
N LYS A 54 3.95 -9.99 -10.08
CA LYS A 54 3.23 -8.71 -10.21
C LYS A 54 2.51 -8.58 -11.55
N THR A 55 1.24 -8.18 -11.50
CA THR A 55 0.39 -7.91 -12.67
C THR A 55 0.01 -6.44 -12.73
N ARG A 56 -0.30 -5.91 -13.93
CA ARG A 56 -0.82 -4.55 -14.09
C ARG A 56 -2.17 -4.34 -13.41
N SER A 57 -3.03 -5.37 -13.41
CA SER A 57 -4.32 -5.36 -12.71
C SER A 57 -4.13 -5.21 -11.19
N GLY A 58 -3.17 -5.93 -10.60
CA GLY A 58 -2.83 -5.78 -9.19
C GLY A 58 -2.31 -4.38 -8.88
N ALA A 59 -1.46 -3.81 -9.74
CA ALA A 59 -0.99 -2.43 -9.55
C ALA A 59 -2.15 -1.41 -9.53
N LEU A 60 -3.11 -1.54 -10.44
CA LEU A 60 -4.30 -0.69 -10.46
C LEU A 60 -5.18 -0.91 -9.24
N GLY A 61 -5.41 -2.16 -8.85
CA GLY A 61 -6.19 -2.51 -7.66
C GLY A 61 -5.58 -1.94 -6.37
N GLY A 62 -4.26 -2.05 -6.22
CA GLY A 62 -3.53 -1.44 -5.11
C GLY A 62 -3.64 0.08 -5.09
N ALA A 63 -3.48 0.74 -6.25
CA ALA A 63 -3.59 2.19 -6.34
C ALA A 63 -4.99 2.68 -5.93
N VAL A 64 -6.05 2.04 -6.42
CA VAL A 64 -7.43 2.36 -6.01
C VAL A 64 -7.64 2.08 -4.52
N GLY A 65 -7.16 0.95 -4.00
CA GLY A 65 -7.26 0.60 -2.58
C GLY A 65 -6.58 1.62 -1.66
N GLY A 66 -5.39 2.08 -2.04
CA GLY A 66 -4.66 3.13 -1.32
C GLY A 66 -5.38 4.48 -1.34
N VAL A 67 -5.94 4.89 -2.49
CA VAL A 67 -6.72 6.13 -2.59
C VAL A 67 -7.97 6.07 -1.72
N VAL A 68 -8.72 4.96 -1.77
CA VAL A 68 -9.94 4.79 -0.96
C VAL A 68 -9.62 4.78 0.53
N ALA A 69 -8.54 4.13 0.95
CA ALA A 69 -8.13 4.14 2.35
C ALA A 69 -7.58 5.49 2.83
N GLY A 70 -7.15 6.34 1.89
CA GLY A 70 -6.57 7.66 2.16
C GLY A 70 -7.56 8.83 2.10
N LEU A 71 -8.81 8.58 1.74
CA LEU A 71 -9.92 9.54 1.77
C LEU A 71 -10.71 9.40 3.08
#